data_AF-A0A2V8NGY3-F1
#
_entry.id   AF-A0A2V8NGY3-F1
#
_cell.length_a   1.000
_cell.length_b   1.000
_cell.length_c   1.000
_cell.angle_alpha   90.00
_cell.angle_beta   90.00
_cell.angle_gamma   90.00
#
_symmetry.space_group_name_H-M   'P 1'
#
loop_
_entity.id
_entity.type
_entity.pdbx_description
1 polymer ?
#
loop_
_entity_poly.entity_id
_entity_poly.type
_entity_poly.pdbx_seq_one_letter_code
_entity_poly.pdbx_strand_id
1 'polypeptide(L)'
;MRCEECLPLVEEYFDGELDEPMVNLVAEHVTACARCATEYQKLEREQELYLSYECDAEVAPAFWNNVKAQAARESIRSPKLSQRFGRLFAGLQSNFSAPRFSATLTASIVLVAIGITAGVMLYINSRGKTANTAERISQKESTPATASQPAPNQVAGRDEQSKTAVAGQREIEKDLNKRQLVQNRDERKANQSLAVQRGTVPRTTMKTDAQLRKQTPDQLIREAEQKYLAAIAMLSRDVSRHRSKLDSETAMRFERTLAEIDRTIMDTRRAVREHPGDPIAAQYMLTAYAKKVDVLREMIGY
;
A
#
# COMPACT_ATOMS: atom_id res chain seq x y z
N MET A 1 23.19 16.73 -26.59
CA MET A 1 23.32 15.28 -26.37
C MET A 1 23.44 14.54 -27.69
N ARG A 2 23.88 13.28 -27.70
CA ARG A 2 23.94 12.46 -28.92
C ARG A 2 22.66 11.63 -29.09
N CYS A 3 22.37 11.18 -30.32
CA CYS A 3 21.18 10.37 -30.58
C CYS A 3 21.20 9.05 -29.80
N GLU A 4 22.36 8.41 -29.62
CA GLU A 4 22.47 7.15 -28.87
C GLU A 4 22.10 7.31 -27.38
N GLU A 5 22.27 8.52 -26.84
CA GLU A 5 21.90 8.87 -25.47
C GLU A 5 20.45 9.33 -25.37
N CYS A 6 19.95 10.03 -26.39
CA CYS A 6 18.59 10.57 -26.41
C CYS A 6 17.55 9.47 -26.64
N LEU A 7 17.78 8.56 -27.60
CA LEU A 7 16.82 7.52 -27.99
C LEU A 7 16.24 6.68 -26.82
N PRO A 8 17.04 6.14 -25.88
CA PRO A 8 16.49 5.38 -24.76
C PRO A 8 15.68 6.25 -23.77
N LEU A 9 15.86 7.57 -23.79
CA LEU A 9 15.17 8.52 -22.91
C LEU A 9 13.92 9.12 -23.55
N VAL A 10 13.65 8.86 -24.84
CA VAL A 10 12.49 9.46 -25.53
C VAL A 10 11.17 8.96 -24.95
N GLU A 11 11.08 7.69 -24.55
CA GLU A 11 9.89 7.12 -23.90
C GLU A 11 9.70 7.72 -22.49
N GLU A 12 10.74 7.72 -21.65
CA GLU A 12 10.70 8.34 -20.32
C GLU A 12 10.36 9.85 -20.39
N TYR A 13 10.84 10.54 -21.42
CA TYR A 13 10.50 11.93 -21.71
C TYR A 13 9.01 12.08 -22.08
N PHE A 14 8.52 11.20 -22.95
CA PHE A 14 7.13 11.18 -23.39
C PHE A 14 6.15 10.92 -22.23
N ASP A 15 6.50 10.00 -21.33
CA ASP A 15 5.71 9.66 -20.14
C ASP A 15 5.85 10.67 -18.99
N GLY A 16 6.80 11.61 -19.09
CA GLY A 16 7.06 12.64 -18.08
C GLY A 16 7.81 12.14 -16.84
N GLU A 17 8.56 11.04 -16.98
CA GLU A 17 9.30 10.39 -15.88
C GLU A 17 10.74 10.92 -15.71
N LEU A 18 11.23 11.71 -16.67
CA LEU A 18 12.57 12.29 -16.60
C LEU A 18 12.70 13.40 -15.53
N ASP A 19 13.91 13.52 -15.00
CA ASP A 19 14.27 14.64 -14.14
C ASP A 19 14.41 15.94 -14.93
N GLU A 20 14.14 17.07 -14.26
CA GLU A 20 14.10 18.42 -14.85
C GLU A 20 15.33 18.81 -15.71
N PRO A 21 16.59 18.45 -15.36
CA PRO A 21 17.72 18.74 -16.25
C PRO A 21 17.71 17.89 -17.53
N MET A 22 17.27 16.63 -17.47
CA MET A 22 17.22 15.75 -18.63
C MET A 22 16.06 16.08 -19.56
N VAL A 23 14.91 16.49 -19.02
CA VAL A 23 13.75 17.00 -19.78
C VAL A 23 14.19 18.09 -20.76
N ASN A 24 14.96 19.08 -20.29
CA ASN A 24 15.40 20.20 -21.15
C ASN A 24 16.37 19.73 -22.26
N LEU A 25 17.31 18.83 -21.93
CA LEU A 25 18.27 18.30 -22.89
C LEU A 25 17.58 17.47 -23.99
N VAL A 26 16.65 16.60 -23.60
CA VAL A 26 15.88 15.77 -24.52
C VAL A 26 14.95 16.64 -25.38
N ALA A 27 14.24 17.61 -24.78
CA ALA A 27 13.37 18.53 -25.51
C ALA A 27 14.13 19.33 -26.60
N GLU A 28 15.30 19.90 -26.24
CA GLU A 28 16.15 20.61 -27.19
C GLU A 28 16.63 19.68 -28.32
N HIS A 29 17.00 18.44 -27.99
CA HIS A 29 17.49 17.49 -29.00
C HIS A 29 16.39 16.96 -29.92
N VAL A 30 15.22 16.60 -29.38
CA VAL A 30 14.08 16.10 -30.15
C VAL A 30 13.59 17.17 -31.14
N THR A 31 13.59 18.44 -30.75
CA THR A 31 13.22 19.54 -31.66
C THR A 31 14.28 19.82 -32.74
N ALA A 32 15.57 19.61 -32.45
CA ALA A 32 16.66 19.87 -33.39
C ALA A 32 17.06 18.68 -34.28
N CYS A 33 16.73 17.44 -33.90
CA CYS A 33 17.17 16.22 -34.57
C CYS A 33 16.01 15.45 -35.22
N ALA A 34 16.02 15.34 -36.55
CA ALA A 34 14.97 14.64 -37.30
C ALA A 34 14.80 13.16 -36.91
N ARG A 35 15.89 12.45 -36.56
CA ARG A 35 15.84 11.05 -36.16
C ARG A 35 15.09 10.87 -34.84
N CYS A 36 15.45 11.64 -33.82
CA CYS A 36 14.80 11.60 -32.51
C CYS A 36 13.35 12.14 -32.58
N ALA A 37 13.10 13.16 -33.40
CA ALA A 37 11.75 13.64 -33.68
C ALA A 37 10.84 12.55 -34.27
N THR A 38 11.37 11.71 -35.15
CA THR A 38 10.59 10.63 -35.78
C THR A 38 10.17 9.57 -34.77
N GLU A 39 11.06 9.19 -33.83
CA GLU A 39 10.73 8.25 -32.76
C GLU A 39 9.70 8.85 -31.80
N TYR A 40 9.86 10.12 -31.41
CA TYR A 40 8.87 10.80 -30.58
C TYR A 40 7.49 10.88 -31.25
N GLN A 41 7.42 11.21 -32.54
CA GLN A 41 6.16 11.21 -33.31
C GLN A 41 5.55 9.81 -33.47
N LYS A 42 6.33 8.74 -33.34
CA LYS A 42 5.81 7.37 -33.34
C LYS A 42 5.02 7.11 -32.04
N LEU A 43 5.55 7.53 -30.90
CA LEU A 43 4.86 7.45 -29.61
C LEU A 43 3.57 8.29 -29.61
N GLU A 44 3.61 9.51 -30.15
CA GLU A 44 2.41 10.35 -30.29
C GLU A 44 1.30 9.65 -31.09
N ARG A 45 1.65 9.00 -32.21
CA ARG A 45 0.68 8.25 -33.04
C ARG A 45 0.11 7.02 -32.33
N GLU A 46 0.94 6.31 -31.56
CA GLU A 46 0.46 5.19 -30.75
C GLU A 46 -0.50 5.66 -29.65
N GLN A 47 -0.20 6.78 -28.98
CA GLN A 47 -1.08 7.39 -28.00
C GLN A 47 -2.40 7.88 -28.62
N GLU A 48 -2.36 8.48 -29.80
CA GLU A 48 -3.55 8.88 -30.54
C GLU A 48 -4.44 7.67 -30.85
N LEU A 49 -3.85 6.55 -31.26
CA LEU A 49 -4.57 5.30 -31.48
C LEU A 49 -5.28 4.82 -30.19
N TYR A 50 -4.58 4.83 -29.05
CA TYR A 50 -5.18 4.44 -27.77
C TYR A 50 -6.28 5.40 -27.31
N LEU A 51 -6.14 6.70 -27.55
CA LEU A 51 -7.16 7.69 -27.19
C LEU A 51 -8.38 7.60 -28.11
N SER A 52 -8.19 7.23 -29.36
CA SER A 52 -9.29 6.99 -30.31
C SER A 52 -10.05 5.70 -30.04
N TYR A 53 -9.48 4.80 -29.24
CA TYR A 53 -10.15 3.58 -28.82
C TYR A 53 -11.25 3.91 -27.80
N GLU A 54 -12.49 3.96 -28.27
CA GLU A 54 -13.66 4.00 -27.40
C GLU A 54 -13.80 2.65 -26.70
N CYS A 55 -13.51 2.63 -25.40
CA CYS A 55 -13.77 1.45 -24.57
C CYS A 55 -15.28 1.40 -24.29
N ASP A 56 -15.97 0.37 -24.77
CA ASP A 56 -17.40 0.09 -24.51
C ASP A 56 -17.74 -0.19 -23.02
N ALA A 57 -16.82 0.10 -22.10
CA ALA A 57 -17.04 -0.03 -20.67
C ALA A 57 -17.86 1.16 -20.16
N GLU A 58 -19.19 1.03 -20.18
CA GLU A 58 -20.07 1.94 -19.45
C GLU A 58 -19.81 1.84 -17.94
N VAL A 59 -19.02 2.78 -17.41
CA VAL A 59 -18.82 2.89 -15.96
C VAL A 59 -20.12 3.38 -15.34
N ALA A 60 -20.80 2.50 -14.59
CA ALA A 60 -22.07 2.81 -13.94
C ALA A 60 -22.01 4.17 -13.19
N PRO A 61 -22.94 5.12 -13.42
CA PRO A 61 -22.88 6.46 -12.82
C PRO A 61 -22.81 6.46 -11.29
N ALA A 62 -23.32 5.41 -10.64
CA ALA A 62 -23.22 5.20 -9.20
C ALA A 62 -21.76 5.09 -8.71
N PHE A 63 -20.87 4.48 -9.51
CA PHE A 63 -19.44 4.40 -9.20
C PHE A 63 -18.82 5.81 -9.14
N TRP A 64 -19.06 6.64 -10.16
CA TRP A 64 -18.54 8.01 -10.19
C TRP A 64 -19.10 8.89 -9.07
N ASN A 65 -20.35 8.69 -8.68
CA ASN A 65 -20.94 9.37 -7.54
C ASN A 65 -20.26 8.97 -6.23
N ASN A 66 -19.90 7.70 -6.06
CA ASN A 66 -19.15 7.22 -4.90
C ASN A 66 -17.71 7.77 -4.89
N VAL A 67 -17.01 7.78 -6.03
CA VAL A 67 -15.67 8.39 -6.15
C VAL A 67 -15.71 9.88 -5.82
N LYS A 68 -16.67 10.64 -6.38
CA LYS A 68 -16.85 12.07 -6.06
C LYS A 68 -17.14 12.28 -4.58
N ALA A 69 -17.98 11.44 -3.97
CA ALA A 69 -18.26 11.51 -2.54
C ALA A 69 -17.02 11.18 -1.68
N GLN A 70 -16.18 10.23 -2.10
CA GLN A 70 -14.93 9.88 -1.43
C GLN A 70 -13.91 11.04 -1.53
N ALA A 71 -13.70 11.60 -2.71
CA ALA A 71 -12.80 12.73 -2.94
C ALA A 71 -13.23 13.98 -2.17
N ALA A 72 -14.54 14.26 -2.11
CA ALA A 72 -15.09 15.35 -1.28
C ALA A 72 -14.85 15.10 0.22
N ARG A 73 -14.95 13.86 0.69
CA ARG A 73 -14.66 13.51 2.09
C ARG A 73 -13.18 13.67 2.42
N GLU A 74 -12.28 13.35 1.49
CA GLU A 74 -10.84 13.54 1.68
C GLU A 74 -10.44 15.01 1.64
N SER A 75 -11.00 15.80 0.72
CA SER A 75 -10.75 17.25 0.64
C SER A 75 -11.31 18.01 1.86
N ILE A 76 -12.42 17.55 2.43
CA ILE A 76 -12.99 18.08 3.68
C ILE A 76 -12.18 17.61 4.91
N ARG A 77 -11.43 16.52 4.84
CA ARG A 77 -10.60 15.99 5.94
C ARG A 77 -9.21 16.65 6.03
N SER A 78 -8.86 17.48 5.06
CA SER A 78 -7.74 18.42 5.09
C SER A 78 -8.11 19.88 5.46
N PRO A 79 -8.87 20.23 6.53
CA PRO A 79 -9.15 21.63 6.84
C PRO A 79 -8.27 22.19 7.97
N LYS A 80 -7.40 21.37 8.61
CA LYS A 80 -6.66 21.84 9.80
C LYS A 80 -5.30 22.47 9.51
N LEU A 81 -4.68 22.23 8.35
CA LEU A 81 -3.43 22.90 7.99
C LEU A 81 -3.67 24.24 7.27
N SER A 82 -4.74 24.35 6.48
CA SER A 82 -5.06 25.55 5.69
C SER A 82 -5.67 26.69 6.52
N GLN A 83 -6.31 26.42 7.66
CA GLN A 83 -6.95 27.46 8.47
C GLN A 83 -5.94 28.33 9.27
N ARG A 84 -4.73 27.81 9.54
CA ARG A 84 -3.63 28.60 10.12
C ARG A 84 -2.83 29.37 9.06
N PHE A 85 -2.70 28.83 7.85
CA PHE A 85 -2.08 29.54 6.72
C PHE A 85 -2.98 30.63 6.12
N GLY A 86 -4.30 30.41 6.11
CA GLY A 86 -5.28 31.37 5.57
C GLY A 86 -5.31 32.70 6.33
N ARG A 87 -5.04 32.72 7.64
CA ARG A 87 -4.96 33.98 8.41
C ARG A 87 -3.63 34.73 8.23
N LEU A 88 -2.56 34.04 7.85
CA LEU A 88 -1.27 34.67 7.51
C LEU A 88 -1.27 35.24 6.08
N PHE A 89 -2.05 34.67 5.16
CA PHE A 89 -2.13 35.12 3.76
C PHE A 89 -3.35 35.99 3.42
N ALA A 90 -4.39 36.05 4.27
CA ALA A 90 -5.55 36.94 4.06
C ALA A 90 -5.21 38.45 4.17
N GLY A 91 -4.07 38.80 4.77
CA GLY A 91 -3.55 40.18 4.77
C GLY A 91 -2.71 40.54 3.54
N LEU A 92 -2.43 39.59 2.64
CA LEU A 92 -1.53 39.79 1.50
C LEU A 92 -2.24 39.83 0.13
N GLN A 93 -3.57 39.65 0.09
CA GLN A 93 -4.35 39.64 -1.16
C GLN A 93 -5.12 40.94 -1.47
N SER A 94 -5.02 41.99 -0.65
CA SER A 94 -5.62 43.29 -1.00
C SER A 94 -4.69 44.25 -1.75
N ASN A 95 -3.45 43.86 -2.07
CA ASN A 95 -2.47 44.75 -2.74
C ASN A 95 -1.68 44.09 -3.89
N PHE A 96 -2.05 42.90 -4.38
CA PHE A 96 -1.36 42.28 -5.52
C PHE A 96 -2.09 42.50 -6.85
N SER A 97 -2.22 43.77 -7.24
CA SER A 97 -2.18 44.13 -8.66
C SER A 97 -0.69 44.14 -9.06
N ALA A 98 -0.34 43.33 -10.06
CA ALA A 98 1.02 42.99 -10.44
C ALA A 98 2.04 44.14 -10.35
N PRO A 99 3.24 43.83 -9.84
CA PRO A 99 4.45 44.17 -10.60
C PRO A 99 5.34 42.93 -10.79
N ARG A 100 6.00 42.90 -11.94
CA ARG A 100 7.05 41.94 -12.31
C ARG A 100 8.18 41.99 -11.28
N PHE A 101 8.54 40.86 -10.66
CA PHE A 101 9.72 40.78 -9.79
C PHE A 101 10.59 39.54 -10.02
N SER A 102 11.87 39.80 -9.81
CA SER A 102 13.11 39.14 -10.21
C SER A 102 13.46 37.82 -9.52
N ALA A 103 14.41 37.10 -10.14
CA ALA A 103 14.91 35.74 -9.88
C ALA A 103 15.62 35.47 -8.53
N THR A 104 15.19 36.07 -7.42
CA THR A 104 15.86 35.88 -6.11
C THR A 104 14.99 35.26 -5.03
N LEU A 105 13.76 34.83 -5.35
CA LEU A 105 12.85 34.15 -4.40
C LEU A 105 12.61 32.65 -4.67
N THR A 106 13.40 32.01 -5.53
CA THR A 106 13.37 30.55 -5.75
C THR A 106 14.22 29.77 -4.72
N ALA A 107 15.18 30.41 -4.07
CA ALA A 107 16.12 29.73 -3.17
C ALA A 107 15.47 29.19 -1.87
N SER A 108 14.42 29.83 -1.35
CA SER A 108 13.81 29.41 -0.09
C SER A 108 12.87 28.21 -0.24
N ILE A 109 12.21 28.05 -1.39
CA ILE A 109 11.33 26.91 -1.68
C ILE A 109 12.16 25.63 -1.85
N VAL A 110 13.33 25.74 -2.50
CA VAL A 110 14.28 24.63 -2.67
C VAL A 110 14.83 24.16 -1.31
N LEU A 111 15.13 25.07 -0.38
CA LEU A 111 15.64 24.70 0.95
C LEU A 111 14.59 23.95 1.81
N VAL A 112 13.31 24.28 1.67
CA VAL A 112 12.23 23.57 2.38
C VAL A 112 12.04 22.16 1.81
N ALA A 113 12.09 22.02 0.47
CA ALA A 113 12.00 20.71 -0.19
C ALA A 113 13.17 19.79 0.20
N ILE A 114 14.40 20.33 0.25
CA ILE A 114 15.62 19.58 0.66
C ILE A 114 15.56 19.19 2.15
N GLY A 115 15.01 20.04 3.02
CA GLY A 115 14.83 19.71 4.43
C GLY A 115 13.86 18.55 4.67
N ILE A 116 12.79 18.48 3.88
CA ILE A 116 11.80 17.39 3.97
C ILE A 116 12.40 16.07 3.49
N THR A 117 13.10 16.07 2.36
CA THR A 117 13.74 14.85 1.82
C THR A 117 14.85 14.34 2.73
N ALA A 118 15.71 15.20 3.28
CA ALA A 118 16.74 14.81 4.24
C ALA A 118 16.15 14.25 5.55
N GLY A 119 15.04 14.84 6.03
CA GLY A 119 14.33 14.35 7.23
C GLY A 119 13.75 12.95 7.06
N VAL A 120 13.14 12.67 5.90
CA VAL A 120 12.58 11.35 5.58
C VAL A 120 13.69 10.29 5.44
N MET A 121 14.80 10.63 4.80
CA MET A 121 15.92 9.71 4.59
C MET A 121 16.61 9.33 5.92
N LEU A 122 16.78 10.29 6.83
CA LEU A 122 17.32 10.04 8.17
C LEU A 122 16.35 9.20 9.03
N TYR A 123 15.05 9.43 8.90
CA TYR A 123 14.04 8.68 9.65
C TYR A 123 14.00 7.21 9.23
N ILE A 124 14.07 6.91 7.94
CA ILE A 124 14.04 5.53 7.41
C ILE A 124 15.34 4.79 7.76
N ASN A 125 16.50 5.44 7.65
CA ASN A 125 17.79 4.83 7.99
C ASN A 125 17.92 4.50 9.49
N SER A 126 17.25 5.27 10.37
CA SER A 126 17.21 4.98 11.80
C SER A 126 16.47 3.66 12.14
N ARG A 127 15.52 3.22 11.30
CA ARG A 127 14.79 1.96 11.49
C ARG A 127 15.53 0.73 10.94
N GLY A 128 16.47 0.91 10.02
CA GLY A 128 17.26 -0.19 9.44
C GLY A 128 18.36 -0.76 10.36
N LYS A 129 18.75 -0.03 11.41
CA LYS A 129 19.85 -0.44 12.32
C LYS A 129 19.45 -1.44 13.41
N THR A 130 18.16 -1.71 13.63
CA THR A 130 17.72 -2.70 14.63
C THR A 130 17.42 -4.08 14.07
N ALA A 131 17.35 -4.26 12.74
CA ALA A 131 17.04 -5.54 12.11
C ALA A 131 18.28 -6.41 11.79
N ASN A 132 19.46 -5.81 11.60
CA ASN A 132 20.65 -6.52 11.11
C ASN A 132 21.50 -7.22 12.20
N THR A 133 21.11 -7.17 13.48
CA THR A 133 21.84 -7.85 14.57
C THR A 133 21.25 -9.23 14.91
N ALA A 134 20.05 -9.56 14.43
CA ALA A 134 19.38 -10.83 14.74
C ALA A 134 19.67 -11.97 13.74
N GLU A 135 20.27 -11.68 12.58
CA GLU A 135 20.42 -12.65 11.47
C GLU A 135 21.87 -13.08 11.23
N ARG A 136 22.73 -13.08 12.26
CA ARG A 136 24.13 -13.54 12.15
C ARG A 136 24.51 -14.73 13.06
N ILE A 137 23.53 -15.40 13.67
CA ILE A 137 23.78 -16.55 14.56
C ILE A 137 23.28 -17.89 13.99
N SER A 138 22.46 -17.91 12.94
CA SER A 138 21.77 -19.15 12.50
C SER A 138 22.27 -19.76 11.19
N GLN A 139 23.57 -19.66 10.87
CA GLN A 139 24.11 -20.34 9.69
C GLN A 139 25.53 -20.86 9.94
N LYS A 140 25.64 -21.88 10.80
CA LYS A 140 26.81 -22.76 10.85
C LYS A 140 26.43 -24.15 11.34
N GLU A 141 25.66 -24.92 10.56
CA GLU A 141 25.69 -26.39 10.63
C GLU A 141 25.00 -27.07 9.43
N SER A 142 25.80 -27.66 8.51
CA SER A 142 25.50 -28.92 7.78
C SER A 142 26.57 -29.25 6.72
N THR A 143 27.16 -30.44 6.88
CA THR A 143 28.27 -31.18 6.21
C THR A 143 27.89 -31.75 4.81
N PRO A 144 28.78 -32.34 3.94
CA PRO A 144 29.60 -33.55 4.23
C PRO A 144 30.96 -33.72 3.48
N ALA A 145 31.59 -34.86 3.77
CA ALA A 145 32.97 -35.30 3.54
C ALA A 145 33.48 -35.48 2.10
N THR A 146 34.80 -35.32 1.91
CA THR A 146 35.65 -36.18 1.05
C THR A 146 37.09 -36.17 1.60
N ALA A 147 37.64 -37.37 1.75
CA ALA A 147 38.95 -37.65 2.32
C ALA A 147 40.09 -37.48 1.30
N SER A 148 41.23 -36.91 1.73
CA SER A 148 42.59 -37.37 1.42
C SER A 148 43.64 -36.58 2.25
N GLN A 149 44.66 -37.33 2.68
CA GLN A 149 45.79 -37.09 3.62
C GLN A 149 46.84 -36.05 3.15
N PRO A 150 48.01 -35.86 3.81
CA PRO A 150 48.40 -35.91 5.24
C PRO A 150 49.15 -34.64 5.75
N ALA A 151 49.33 -34.56 7.08
CA ALA A 151 50.27 -33.67 7.80
C ALA A 151 51.75 -34.11 7.58
N PRO A 152 52.83 -33.38 8.00
CA PRO A 152 53.10 -32.89 9.38
C PRO A 152 53.71 -31.45 9.40
N ASN A 153 53.92 -30.71 10.50
CA ASN A 153 54.78 -31.00 11.67
C ASN A 153 54.77 -29.78 12.62
N GLN A 154 54.71 -30.02 13.95
CA GLN A 154 55.50 -29.36 15.04
C GLN A 154 55.32 -27.84 15.32
N VAL A 155 55.45 -27.26 16.52
CA VAL A 155 56.04 -27.65 17.82
C VAL A 155 55.54 -26.70 18.94
N ALA A 156 55.70 -27.20 20.17
CA ALA A 156 55.62 -26.62 21.52
C ALA A 156 55.72 -25.09 21.76
N GLY A 157 55.11 -24.67 22.89
CA GLY A 157 55.44 -23.42 23.57
C GLY A 157 54.55 -23.15 24.79
N ARG A 158 55.01 -23.59 25.96
CA ARG A 158 54.53 -23.26 27.31
C ARG A 158 55.08 -21.89 27.69
N ASP A 159 54.31 -21.06 28.41
CA ASP A 159 54.81 -20.32 29.59
C ASP A 159 53.69 -19.57 30.33
N GLU A 160 53.76 -19.71 31.66
CA GLU A 160 53.08 -18.92 32.68
C GLU A 160 53.68 -17.51 32.76
N GLN A 161 52.86 -16.47 32.98
CA GLN A 161 53.08 -15.60 34.15
C GLN A 161 51.92 -14.65 34.45
N SER A 162 51.63 -14.65 35.76
CA SER A 162 50.76 -13.82 36.57
C SER A 162 51.11 -12.33 36.55
N LYS A 163 50.10 -11.43 36.65
CA LYS A 163 50.11 -10.35 37.66
C LYS A 163 48.76 -9.62 37.78
N THR A 164 48.49 -9.32 39.05
CA THR A 164 47.31 -8.84 39.74
C THR A 164 47.25 -7.31 39.85
N ALA A 165 46.04 -6.73 39.88
CA ALA A 165 45.70 -5.50 40.62
C ALA A 165 44.17 -5.43 40.82
N VAL A 166 43.64 -5.70 42.03
CA VAL A 166 43.19 -4.71 43.07
C VAL A 166 41.93 -3.94 42.61
N ALA A 167 40.70 -4.35 42.95
CA ALA A 167 39.96 -4.19 44.22
C ALA A 167 39.46 -2.77 44.52
N GLY A 168 38.12 -2.59 44.55
CA GLY A 168 37.41 -1.38 45.00
C GLY A 168 35.87 -1.46 44.89
N GLN A 169 35.23 -1.98 45.95
CA GLN A 169 33.92 -1.62 46.56
C GLN A 169 32.67 -1.43 45.66
N ARG A 170 31.64 -2.31 45.73
CA ARG A 170 30.46 -2.29 46.64
C ARG A 170 29.73 -0.94 46.69
N GLU A 171 28.48 -0.87 46.19
CA GLU A 171 27.26 -0.56 46.97
C GLU A 171 25.98 -0.37 46.12
N ILE A 172 24.85 -0.90 46.63
CA ILE A 172 23.43 -0.58 46.35
C ILE A 172 22.81 -1.09 45.03
N GLU A 173 22.18 -2.29 45.06
CA GLU A 173 20.87 -2.50 44.40
C GLU A 173 20.16 -3.78 44.91
N LYS A 174 19.67 -3.72 46.15
CA LYS A 174 18.67 -4.66 46.67
C LYS A 174 17.76 -3.90 47.62
N ASP A 175 16.77 -3.20 47.07
CA ASP A 175 15.50 -2.92 47.74
C ASP A 175 14.62 -2.03 46.87
N LEU A 176 13.79 -2.61 45.99
CA LEU A 176 12.56 -1.95 45.50
C LEU A 176 11.65 -2.90 44.72
N ASN A 177 11.70 -4.22 44.98
CA ASN A 177 10.65 -5.16 44.58
C ASN A 177 9.51 -5.18 45.62
N LYS A 178 8.90 -4.02 45.86
CA LYS A 178 7.69 -3.90 46.71
C LYS A 178 6.97 -2.56 46.53
N ARG A 179 6.56 -2.20 45.30
CA ARG A 179 5.73 -0.99 45.09
C ARG A 179 4.86 -0.93 43.82
N GLN A 180 4.42 -2.06 43.27
CA GLN A 180 3.48 -2.05 42.12
C GLN A 180 2.22 -2.92 42.28
N LEU A 181 1.86 -3.28 43.52
CA LEU A 181 0.57 -3.94 43.85
C LEU A 181 -0.42 -3.03 44.61
N VAL A 182 -0.23 -1.71 44.58
CA VAL A 182 -1.15 -0.73 45.17
C VAL A 182 -1.30 0.46 44.25
N GLN A 183 -1.93 0.26 43.08
CA GLN A 183 -2.37 1.34 42.18
C GLN A 183 -3.44 0.85 41.19
N ASN A 184 -4.26 -0.13 41.61
CA ASN A 184 -5.35 -0.67 40.78
C ASN A 184 -6.64 -0.86 41.59
N ARG A 185 -6.89 0.04 42.56
CA ARG A 185 -8.05 -0.08 43.48
C ARG A 185 -8.86 1.21 43.70
N ASP A 186 -8.50 2.35 43.10
CA ASP A 186 -9.20 3.62 43.40
C ASP A 186 -9.87 4.35 42.21
N GLU A 187 -9.89 3.78 41.00
CA GLU A 187 -10.64 4.39 39.88
C GLU A 187 -12.01 3.74 39.59
N ARG A 188 -12.49 2.88 40.48
CA ARG A 188 -13.78 2.17 40.35
C ARG A 188 -14.94 2.76 41.17
N LYS A 189 -14.79 3.96 41.75
CA LYS A 189 -15.79 4.57 42.65
C LYS A 189 -16.26 5.99 42.30
N ALA A 190 -15.97 6.51 41.10
CA ALA A 190 -16.36 7.88 40.73
C ALA A 190 -17.33 8.01 39.52
N ASN A 191 -18.03 6.94 39.11
CA ASN A 191 -19.04 7.02 38.03
C ASN A 191 -20.35 6.30 38.35
N GLN A 192 -20.65 6.10 39.64
CA GLN A 192 -21.84 5.39 40.09
C GLN A 192 -22.75 6.31 40.92
N SER A 193 -23.07 7.48 40.39
CA SER A 193 -24.14 8.34 40.89
C SER A 193 -24.46 9.39 39.83
N LEU A 194 -25.34 9.08 38.89
CA LEU A 194 -26.20 10.01 38.13
C LEU A 194 -27.07 9.15 37.20
N ALA A 195 -27.99 8.42 37.81
CA ALA A 195 -29.07 7.72 37.12
C ALA A 195 -30.40 8.27 37.63
N VAL A 196 -30.87 9.37 37.07
CA VAL A 196 -32.28 9.80 37.18
C VAL A 196 -32.71 10.45 35.86
N GLN A 197 -33.69 9.80 35.23
CA GLN A 197 -34.68 10.30 34.27
C GLN A 197 -34.44 10.20 32.74
N ARG A 198 -35.33 9.37 32.16
CA ARG A 198 -36.08 9.46 30.89
C ARG A 198 -35.66 8.56 29.73
N GLY A 199 -36.64 7.76 29.30
CA GLY A 199 -36.80 7.31 27.91
C GLY A 199 -36.43 5.86 27.65
N THR A 200 -37.37 4.94 27.85
CA THR A 200 -37.33 3.60 27.24
C THR A 200 -37.48 3.71 25.73
N VAL A 201 -36.39 3.50 24.99
CA VAL A 201 -36.38 3.29 23.53
C VAL A 201 -35.63 1.98 23.26
N PRO A 202 -36.15 1.06 22.43
CA PRO A 202 -35.55 -0.25 22.23
C PRO A 202 -34.20 -0.16 21.53
N ARG A 203 -33.19 -0.71 22.21
CA ARG A 203 -31.78 -0.76 21.83
C ARG A 203 -31.52 -1.91 20.86
N THR A 204 -31.66 -1.68 19.56
CA THR A 204 -31.39 -2.73 18.53
C THR A 204 -30.39 -2.33 17.45
N THR A 205 -29.57 -1.29 17.61
CA THR A 205 -28.62 -0.88 16.55
C THR A 205 -27.20 -0.52 17.00
N MET A 206 -26.79 -0.84 18.24
CA MET A 206 -25.43 -0.53 18.74
C MET A 206 -24.46 -1.72 18.79
N LYS A 207 -24.62 -2.74 17.93
CA LYS A 207 -23.65 -3.86 17.84
C LYS A 207 -22.60 -3.69 16.73
N THR A 208 -22.75 -2.71 15.84
CA THR A 208 -21.98 -2.68 14.59
C THR A 208 -20.61 -2.01 14.72
N ASP A 209 -20.47 -0.92 15.50
CA ASP A 209 -19.22 -0.13 15.54
C ASP A 209 -18.13 -0.65 16.48
N ALA A 210 -18.50 -1.30 17.59
CA ALA A 210 -17.53 -1.86 18.54
C ALA A 210 -16.95 -3.20 18.07
N GLN A 211 -17.67 -3.92 17.21
CA GLN A 211 -17.31 -5.24 16.72
C GLN A 211 -16.37 -5.17 15.50
N LEU A 212 -16.48 -4.11 14.68
CA LEU A 212 -15.56 -3.83 13.57
C LEU A 212 -14.13 -3.49 14.04
N ARG A 213 -13.97 -2.95 15.26
CA ARG A 213 -12.67 -2.53 15.83
C ARG A 213 -11.77 -3.69 16.31
N LYS A 214 -12.21 -4.94 16.19
CA LYS A 214 -11.42 -6.12 16.59
C LYS A 214 -11.23 -7.18 15.50
N GLN A 215 -11.79 -7.00 14.31
CA GLN A 215 -11.65 -7.98 13.24
C GLN A 215 -10.25 -7.89 12.64
N THR A 216 -9.54 -9.02 12.61
CA THR A 216 -8.26 -9.11 11.88
C THR A 216 -8.53 -9.03 10.38
N PRO A 217 -7.57 -8.55 9.55
CA PRO A 217 -7.70 -8.56 8.09
C PRO A 217 -8.16 -9.92 7.54
N ASP A 218 -7.63 -11.01 8.09
CA ASP A 218 -8.02 -12.38 7.69
C ASP A 218 -9.49 -12.71 7.99
N GLN A 219 -10.04 -12.18 9.08
CA GLN A 219 -11.46 -12.36 9.41
C GLN A 219 -12.35 -11.64 8.40
N LEU A 220 -11.96 -10.43 7.99
CA LEU A 220 -12.69 -9.66 6.98
C LEU A 220 -12.67 -10.37 5.62
N ILE A 221 -11.53 -10.93 5.22
CA ILE A 221 -11.39 -11.69 3.98
C ILE A 221 -12.27 -12.94 4.01
N ARG A 222 -12.27 -13.71 5.10
CA ARG A 222 -13.12 -14.90 5.26
C ARG A 222 -14.61 -14.54 5.25
N GLU A 223 -14.98 -13.47 5.92
CA GLU A 223 -16.36 -12.97 5.91
C GLU A 223 -16.79 -12.54 4.50
N ALA A 224 -15.91 -11.86 3.76
CA ALA A 224 -16.16 -11.47 2.38
C ALA A 224 -16.29 -12.70 1.46
N GLU A 225 -15.39 -13.68 1.56
CA GLU A 225 -15.47 -14.93 0.79
C GLU A 225 -16.81 -15.64 1.04
N GLN A 226 -17.22 -15.77 2.30
CA GLN A 226 -18.51 -16.39 2.63
C GLN A 226 -19.70 -15.66 2.01
N LYS A 227 -19.70 -14.32 2.02
CA LYS A 227 -20.75 -13.52 1.40
C LYS A 227 -20.81 -13.72 -0.11
N TYR A 228 -19.66 -13.76 -0.79
CA TYR A 228 -19.60 -14.03 -2.22
C TYR A 228 -20.09 -15.43 -2.55
N LEU A 229 -19.67 -16.46 -1.80
CA LEU A 229 -20.14 -17.83 -2.02
C LEU A 229 -21.65 -17.96 -1.85
N ALA A 230 -22.23 -17.31 -0.84
CA ALA A 230 -23.67 -17.27 -0.63
C ALA A 230 -24.39 -16.59 -1.82
N ALA A 231 -23.87 -15.45 -2.30
CA ALA A 231 -24.41 -14.76 -3.46
C ALA A 231 -24.34 -15.61 -4.74
N ILE A 232 -23.19 -16.24 -5.01
CA ILE A 232 -22.98 -17.12 -6.16
C ILE A 232 -23.97 -18.28 -6.11
N ALA A 233 -24.17 -18.92 -4.95
CA ALA A 233 -25.12 -20.02 -4.80
C ALA A 233 -26.57 -19.59 -5.06
N MET A 234 -26.96 -18.38 -4.63
CA MET A 234 -28.28 -17.84 -4.94
C MET A 234 -28.45 -17.56 -6.43
N LEU A 235 -27.53 -16.79 -7.01
CA LEU A 235 -27.58 -16.39 -8.42
C LEU A 235 -27.46 -17.59 -9.37
N SER A 236 -26.65 -18.60 -9.04
CA SER A 236 -26.53 -19.80 -9.87
C SER A 236 -27.85 -20.57 -9.97
N ARG A 237 -28.67 -20.58 -8.89
CA ARG A 237 -30.01 -21.17 -8.93
C ARG A 237 -30.96 -20.35 -9.80
N ASP A 238 -30.86 -19.03 -9.75
CA ASP A 238 -31.69 -18.14 -10.56
C ASP A 238 -31.34 -18.21 -12.04
N VAL A 239 -30.05 -18.22 -12.38
CA VAL A 239 -29.54 -18.47 -13.73
C VAL A 239 -30.02 -19.82 -14.24
N SER A 240 -29.94 -20.89 -13.42
CA SER A 240 -30.41 -22.22 -13.84
C SER A 240 -31.90 -22.23 -14.19
N ARG A 241 -32.72 -21.41 -13.52
CA ARG A 241 -34.15 -21.23 -13.83
C ARG A 241 -34.40 -20.37 -15.07
N HIS A 242 -33.53 -19.40 -15.35
CA HIS A 242 -33.63 -18.51 -16.51
C HIS A 242 -32.96 -19.07 -17.76
N ARG A 243 -32.12 -20.10 -17.62
CA ARG A 243 -31.37 -20.72 -18.72
C ARG A 243 -32.24 -21.18 -19.88
N SER A 244 -33.47 -21.62 -19.62
CA SER A 244 -34.40 -22.02 -20.68
C SER A 244 -34.96 -20.87 -21.52
N LYS A 245 -34.78 -19.62 -21.07
CA LYS A 245 -35.19 -18.40 -21.79
C LYS A 245 -34.09 -17.82 -22.67
N LEU A 246 -32.82 -18.14 -22.36
CA LEU A 246 -31.67 -17.72 -23.15
C LEU A 246 -31.60 -18.50 -24.46
N ASP A 247 -31.20 -17.84 -25.54
CA ASP A 247 -30.84 -18.55 -26.76
C ASP A 247 -29.60 -19.43 -26.54
N SER A 248 -29.48 -20.50 -27.34
CA SER A 248 -28.43 -21.49 -27.15
C SER A 248 -27.02 -20.93 -27.38
N GLU A 249 -26.85 -19.91 -28.21
CA GLU A 249 -25.54 -19.32 -28.51
C GLU A 249 -25.06 -18.46 -27.33
N THR A 250 -25.93 -17.60 -26.81
CA THR A 250 -25.67 -16.75 -25.65
C THR A 250 -25.42 -17.58 -24.40
N ALA A 251 -26.19 -18.65 -24.17
CA ALA A 251 -25.96 -19.57 -23.05
C ALA A 251 -24.56 -20.20 -23.10
N MET A 252 -24.12 -20.68 -24.28
CA MET A 252 -22.77 -21.25 -24.45
C MET A 252 -21.66 -20.22 -24.22
N ARG A 253 -21.87 -18.97 -24.66
CA ARG A 253 -20.90 -17.88 -24.43
C ARG A 253 -20.70 -17.63 -22.93
N PHE A 254 -21.80 -17.50 -22.19
CA PHE A 254 -21.74 -17.31 -20.75
C PHE A 254 -21.13 -18.51 -20.02
N GLU A 255 -21.44 -19.74 -20.44
CA GLU A 255 -20.84 -20.94 -19.85
C GLU A 255 -19.32 -20.99 -20.01
N ARG A 256 -18.81 -20.59 -21.18
CA ARG A 256 -17.36 -20.48 -21.41
C ARG A 256 -16.74 -19.45 -20.47
N THR A 257 -17.36 -18.27 -20.34
CA THR A 257 -16.89 -17.21 -19.43
C THR A 257 -16.90 -17.66 -17.97
N LEU A 258 -17.99 -18.31 -17.52
CA LEU A 258 -18.09 -18.83 -16.16
C LEU A 258 -17.04 -19.90 -15.87
N ALA A 259 -16.77 -20.80 -16.82
CA ALA A 259 -15.76 -21.83 -16.69
C ALA A 259 -14.34 -21.25 -16.57
N GLU A 260 -14.04 -20.17 -17.30
CA GLU A 260 -12.78 -19.45 -17.19
C GLU A 260 -12.64 -18.76 -15.82
N ILE A 261 -13.69 -18.08 -15.36
CA ILE A 261 -13.69 -17.44 -14.04
C ILE A 261 -13.53 -18.48 -12.92
N ASP A 262 -14.14 -19.66 -13.06
CA ASP A 262 -14.00 -20.74 -12.09
C ASP A 262 -12.57 -21.29 -12.00
N ARG A 263 -11.84 -21.34 -13.11
CA ARG A 263 -10.40 -21.66 -13.09
C ARG A 263 -9.62 -20.58 -12.34
N THR A 264 -9.88 -19.30 -12.62
CA THR A 264 -9.24 -18.18 -11.93
C THR A 264 -9.52 -18.19 -10.42
N ILE A 265 -10.74 -18.50 -9.99
CA ILE A 265 -11.07 -18.66 -8.56
C ILE A 265 -10.27 -19.82 -7.96
N MET A 266 -10.17 -20.95 -8.66
CA MET A 266 -9.40 -22.10 -8.16
C MET A 266 -7.92 -21.77 -7.99
N ASP A 267 -7.32 -21.06 -8.95
CA ASP A 267 -5.90 -20.69 -8.95
C ASP A 267 -5.59 -19.65 -7.88
N THR A 268 -6.42 -18.60 -7.77
CA THR A 268 -6.27 -17.58 -6.71
C THR A 268 -6.47 -18.16 -5.31
N ARG A 269 -7.41 -19.09 -5.13
CA ARG A 269 -7.56 -19.81 -3.85
C ARG A 269 -6.35 -20.67 -3.52
N ARG A 270 -5.65 -21.21 -4.52
CA ARG A 270 -4.39 -21.95 -4.32
C ARG A 270 -3.29 -21.01 -3.85
N ALA A 271 -3.12 -19.88 -4.52
CA ALA A 271 -2.15 -18.85 -4.14
C ALA A 271 -2.36 -18.36 -2.69
N VAL A 272 -3.61 -18.11 -2.28
CA VAL A 272 -3.94 -17.71 -0.89
C VAL A 272 -3.63 -18.82 0.12
N ARG A 273 -3.75 -20.10 -0.25
CA ARG A 273 -3.38 -21.22 0.64
C ARG A 273 -1.86 -21.36 0.79
N GLU A 274 -1.12 -21.11 -0.28
CA GLU A 274 0.35 -21.15 -0.29
C GLU A 274 0.94 -19.93 0.44
N HIS A 275 0.28 -18.78 0.33
CA HIS A 275 0.71 -17.52 0.96
C HIS A 275 -0.43 -16.83 1.75
N PRO A 276 -0.80 -17.35 2.95
CA PRO A 276 -1.95 -16.84 3.71
C PRO A 276 -1.83 -15.39 4.21
N GLY A 277 -0.61 -14.86 4.28
CA GLY A 277 -0.35 -13.49 4.71
C GLY A 277 -0.16 -12.49 3.56
N ASP A 278 -0.30 -12.92 2.30
CA ASP A 278 -0.16 -12.04 1.15
C ASP A 278 -1.50 -11.30 0.87
N PRO A 279 -1.58 -9.98 1.11
CA PRO A 279 -2.80 -9.22 0.86
C PRO A 279 -3.15 -9.15 -0.63
N ILE A 280 -2.17 -9.28 -1.54
CA ILE A 280 -2.38 -9.18 -2.98
C ILE A 280 -3.12 -10.44 -3.48
N ALA A 281 -2.65 -11.63 -3.09
CA ALA A 281 -3.34 -12.89 -3.42
C ALA A 281 -4.80 -12.90 -2.92
N ALA A 282 -5.04 -12.40 -1.70
CA ALA A 282 -6.39 -12.29 -1.14
C ALA A 282 -7.27 -11.30 -1.94
N GLN A 283 -6.71 -10.17 -2.37
CA GLN A 283 -7.43 -9.21 -3.20
C GLN A 283 -7.80 -9.82 -4.56
N TYR A 284 -6.88 -10.50 -5.23
CA TYR A 284 -7.16 -11.19 -6.50
C TYR A 284 -8.26 -12.24 -6.37
N MET A 285 -8.24 -13.03 -5.28
CA MET A 285 -9.29 -14.01 -4.99
C MET A 285 -10.67 -13.35 -4.86
N LEU A 286 -10.77 -12.25 -4.10
CA LEU A 286 -12.04 -11.53 -3.92
C LEU A 286 -12.53 -10.89 -5.22
N THR A 287 -11.63 -10.35 -6.06
CA THR A 287 -11.98 -9.83 -7.38
C THR A 287 -12.49 -10.92 -8.32
N ALA A 288 -11.90 -12.11 -8.31
CA ALA A 288 -12.38 -13.24 -9.10
C ALA A 288 -13.81 -13.65 -8.70
N TYR A 289 -14.11 -13.66 -7.40
CA TYR A 289 -15.46 -13.90 -6.89
C TYR A 289 -16.45 -12.80 -7.30
N ALA A 290 -16.07 -11.52 -7.22
CA ALA A 290 -16.90 -10.40 -7.65
C ALA A 290 -17.27 -10.53 -9.13
N LYS A 291 -16.28 -10.82 -9.98
CA LYS A 291 -16.49 -11.00 -11.42
C LYS A 291 -17.45 -12.15 -11.74
N LYS A 292 -17.40 -13.26 -10.98
CA LYS A 292 -18.38 -14.35 -11.13
C LYS A 292 -19.80 -13.88 -10.80
N VAL A 293 -19.97 -13.10 -9.73
CA VAL A 293 -21.27 -12.55 -9.35
C VAL A 293 -21.82 -11.63 -10.44
N ASP A 294 -20.97 -10.78 -11.03
CA ASP A 294 -21.39 -9.84 -12.06
C ASP A 294 -21.87 -10.56 -13.33
N VAL A 295 -21.12 -11.57 -13.81
CA VAL A 295 -21.55 -12.39 -14.94
C VAL A 295 -22.86 -13.13 -14.64
N LEU A 296 -23.03 -13.67 -13.44
CA LEU A 296 -24.28 -14.33 -13.07
C LEU A 296 -25.46 -13.36 -13.01
N ARG A 297 -25.25 -12.10 -12.60
CA ARG A 297 -26.29 -11.06 -12.62
C ARG A 297 -26.65 -10.65 -14.04
N GLU A 298 -25.65 -10.49 -14.88
CA GLU A 298 -25.83 -10.18 -16.30
C GLU A 298 -26.70 -11.25 -16.96
N MET A 299 -26.40 -12.55 -16.75
CA MET A 299 -27.20 -13.66 -17.25
C MET A 299 -28.67 -13.66 -16.79
N ILE A 300 -28.98 -13.10 -15.62
CA ILE A 300 -30.37 -12.97 -15.12
C ILE A 300 -31.06 -11.76 -15.75
N GLY A 301 -30.31 -10.76 -16.19
CA GLY A 301 -30.83 -9.55 -16.82
C GLY A 301 -31.27 -9.72 -18.28
N TYR A 302 -30.83 -10.80 -18.93
CA TYR A 302 -31.27 -11.22 -20.26
C TYR A 302 -32.60 -11.99 -20.20
#